data_AF-A0A963GY89-F1
#
_entry.id   AF-A0A963GY89-F1
#
_cell.length_a   1.000
_cell.length_b   1.000
_cell.length_c   1.000
_cell.angle_alpha   90.00
_cell.angle_beta   90.00
_cell.angle_gamma   90.00
#
_symmetry.space_group_name_H-M   'P 1'
#
loop_
_entity.id
_entity.type
_entity.pdbx_description
1 polymer ?
#
loop_
_entity_poly.entity_id
_entity_poly.type
_entity_poly.pdbx_seq_one_letter_code
_entity_poly.pdbx_strand_id
1 'polypeptide(L)' 'MLNILLFLLGTIGVFGINLANVQIVQADSFRNPLHDSAAIAQGNAFRAQADNPSAVFYNPGGIVGLPPPGQFF' A
#
# COMPACT_ATOMS: atom_id res chain seq x y z
N MET A 1 -35.57 -28.87 -22.96
CA MET A 1 -34.13 -29.18 -22.86
C MET A 1 -33.24 -28.00 -23.26
N LEU A 2 -33.53 -27.29 -24.37
CA LEU A 2 -32.74 -26.14 -24.82
C LEU A 2 -32.63 -24.99 -23.80
N ASN A 3 -33.72 -24.64 -23.11
CA ASN A 3 -33.72 -23.55 -22.12
C ASN A 3 -32.83 -23.83 -20.90
N ILE A 4 -32.74 -25.11 -20.50
CA ILE A 4 -31.87 -25.55 -19.39
C ILE A 4 -30.39 -25.45 -19.81
N LEU A 5 -30.08 -25.80 -21.05
CA LEU A 5 -28.73 -25.72 -21.58
C LEU A 5 -28.24 -24.26 -21.67
N LEU A 6 -29.10 -23.36 -22.14
CA LEU A 6 -28.80 -21.91 -22.20
C LEU A 6 -28.57 -21.32 -20.82
N PHE A 7 -29.37 -21.71 -19.83
CA PHE A 7 -29.21 -21.29 -18.45
C PHE A 7 -27.85 -21.74 -17.86
N LEU A 8 -27.47 -22.99 -18.08
CA LEU A 8 -26.20 -23.55 -17.60
C LEU A 8 -24.98 -22.89 -18.25
N LEU A 9 -25.03 -22.61 -19.56
CA LEU A 9 -23.95 -21.89 -20.25
C LEU A 9 -23.81 -20.46 -19.74
N GLY A 10 -24.93 -19.78 -19.49
CA GLY A 10 -24.93 -18.43 -18.92
C GLY A 10 -24.31 -18.37 -17.53
N THR A 11 -24.66 -19.30 -16.63
CA THR A 11 -24.11 -19.32 -15.28
C THR A 11 -22.63 -19.69 -15.25
N ILE A 12 -22.18 -20.64 -16.08
CA ILE A 12 -20.75 -20.97 -16.22
C ILE A 12 -19.96 -19.78 -16.74
N GLY A 13 -20.50 -19.06 -17.74
CA GLY A 13 -19.87 -17.86 -18.28
C GLY A 13 -19.71 -16.76 -17.23
N VAL A 14 -20.78 -16.45 -16.49
CA VAL A 14 -20.73 -15.45 -15.40
C VAL A 14 -19.76 -15.89 -14.30
N PHE A 15 -19.76 -17.16 -13.92
CA PHE A 15 -18.84 -17.69 -12.93
C PHE A 15 -17.37 -17.55 -13.37
N GLY A 16 -17.06 -17.89 -14.62
CA GLY A 16 -15.71 -17.74 -15.19
C GLY A 16 -15.24 -16.28 -15.21
N ILE A 17 -16.13 -15.35 -15.54
CA ILE A 17 -15.84 -13.90 -15.52
C ILE A 17 -15.51 -13.45 -14.09
N ASN A 18 -16.27 -13.87 -13.08
CA ASN A 18 -16.00 -13.49 -11.69
C ASN A 18 -14.66 -14.06 -11.19
N LEU A 19 -14.31 -15.29 -11.57
CA LEU A 19 -13.00 -15.88 -11.26
C LEU A 19 -11.82 -15.15 -11.92
N ALA A 20 -12.02 -14.59 -13.11
CA ALA A 20 -10.98 -13.81 -13.78
C ALA A 20 -10.76 -12.42 -13.17
N ASN A 21 -11.73 -11.91 -12.39
CA ASN A 21 -11.67 -10.59 -11.76
C ASN A 21 -11.11 -10.65 -10.32
N VAL A 22 -10.02 -11.38 -10.11
CA VAL A 22 -9.31 -11.38 -8.81
C VAL A 22 -8.70 -10.00 -8.60
N GLN A 23 -9.23 -9.24 -7.64
CA GLN A 23 -8.62 -7.99 -7.18
C GLN A 23 -7.58 -8.30 -6.10
N ILE A 24 -6.38 -7.74 -6.23
CA ILE A 24 -5.38 -7.78 -5.15
C ILE A 24 -5.86 -6.82 -4.06
N VAL A 25 -6.43 -7.36 -3.00
CA VAL A 25 -6.74 -6.60 -1.79
C VAL A 25 -5.51 -6.64 -0.89
N GLN A 26 -4.86 -5.49 -0.72
CA GLN A 26 -3.80 -5.32 0.26
C GLN A 26 -4.46 -4.80 1.55
N ALA A 27 -4.39 -5.60 2.62
CA ALA A 27 -4.68 -5.09 3.95
C ALA A 27 -3.49 -4.23 4.39
N ASP A 28 -3.61 -2.92 4.26
CA ASP A 28 -2.73 -2.02 5.02
C ASP A 28 -3.23 -2.05 6.48
N SER A 29 -2.31 -2.11 7.43
CA SER A 29 -2.68 -1.93 8.85
C SER A 29 -3.21 -0.49 9.05
N PHE A 30 -3.57 -0.06 10.26
CA PHE A 30 -3.87 1.35 10.52
C PHE A 30 -2.62 2.22 10.32
N ARG A 31 -2.25 2.45 9.06
CA ARG A 31 -1.08 3.20 8.64
C ARG A 31 -1.53 4.65 8.60
N ASN A 32 -0.96 5.48 9.47
CA ASN A 32 -1.13 6.92 9.32
C ASN A 32 -0.32 7.36 8.09
N PRO A 33 -0.97 7.75 6.97
CA PRO A 33 -0.25 8.15 5.77
C PRO A 33 0.49 9.49 5.96
N LEU A 34 0.09 10.24 6.98
CA LEU A 34 0.51 11.60 7.31
C LEU A 34 1.26 11.57 8.65
N HIS A 35 2.36 10.82 8.71
CA HIS A 35 3.11 10.63 9.95
C HIS A 35 3.95 11.87 10.32
N ASP A 36 4.40 12.63 9.32
CA ASP A 36 5.28 13.78 9.53
C ASP A 36 4.98 14.92 8.55
N SER A 37 4.98 16.16 9.03
CA SER A 37 4.61 17.32 8.23
C SER A 37 5.64 17.66 7.15
N ALA A 38 6.93 17.43 7.41
CA ALA A 38 7.96 17.61 6.39
C ALA A 38 7.85 16.54 5.30
N ALA A 39 7.49 15.31 5.67
CA ALA A 39 7.22 14.24 4.71
C ALA A 39 6.01 14.53 3.82
N ILE A 40 4.95 15.09 4.40
CA ILE A 40 3.76 15.51 3.64
C ILE A 40 4.09 16.64 2.67
N ALA A 41 4.86 17.64 3.12
CA ALA A 41 5.28 18.76 2.28
C ALA A 41 6.09 18.32 1.05
N GLN A 42 6.69 17.14 1.09
CA GLN A 42 7.45 16.53 0.00
C GLN A 42 6.67 15.43 -0.75
N GLY A 43 5.35 15.33 -0.55
CA GLY A 43 4.52 14.33 -1.21
C GLY A 43 4.79 12.90 -0.75
N ASN A 44 5.17 12.70 0.51
CA ASN A 44 5.57 11.42 1.11
C ASN A 44 6.82 10.79 0.47
N ALA A 45 7.62 11.55 -0.28
CA ALA A 45 8.84 11.11 -0.94
C ALA A 45 10.08 11.10 -0.01
N PHE A 46 9.91 10.69 1.26
CA PHE A 46 10.93 10.73 2.32
C PHE A 46 11.94 9.57 2.27
N ARG A 47 12.34 9.16 1.06
CA ARG A 47 13.13 7.93 0.87
C ARG A 47 14.62 8.13 1.08
N ALA A 48 15.15 9.36 1.04
CA ALA A 48 16.59 9.62 1.10
C ALA A 48 16.99 10.64 2.20
N GLN A 49 16.04 11.25 2.90
CA GLN A 49 16.34 12.10 4.05
C GLN A 49 16.33 11.27 5.35
N ALA A 50 17.35 11.47 6.16
CA ALA A 50 17.51 10.91 7.51
C ALA A 50 17.78 12.04 8.52
N ASP A 51 17.20 13.20 8.28
CA ASP A 51 17.34 14.40 9.12
C ASP A 51 16.38 14.40 10.31
N ASN A 52 15.31 13.57 10.27
CA ASN A 52 14.39 13.40 11.38
C ASN A 52 14.12 11.91 11.71
N PRO A 53 13.72 11.57 12.95
CA PRO A 53 13.43 10.20 13.35
C PRO A 53 12.24 9.54 12.66
N SER A 54 11.30 10.33 12.12
CA SER A 54 10.13 9.81 11.39
C SER A 54 10.51 9.19 10.04
N ALA A 55 11.71 9.47 9.51
CA ALA A 55 12.26 8.89 8.29
C ALA A 55 12.25 7.35 8.29
N VAL A 56 12.29 6.71 9.47
CA VAL A 56 12.18 5.25 9.62
C VAL A 56 10.88 4.69 9.03
N PHE A 57 9.78 5.46 9.08
CA PHE A 57 8.49 5.07 8.53
C PHE A 57 8.43 5.08 7.00
N TYR A 58 9.37 5.79 6.36
CA TYR A 58 9.44 5.99 4.90
C TYR A 58 10.63 5.25 4.26
N ASN A 59 11.77 5.18 4.95
CA ASN A 59 12.96 4.42 4.57
C ASN A 59 13.68 3.85 5.82
N PRO A 60 13.40 2.61 6.24
CA PRO A 60 14.07 2.00 7.38
C PRO A 60 15.59 1.80 7.16
N GLY A 61 16.07 1.73 5.91
CA GLY A 61 17.50 1.71 5.60
C GLY A 61 18.21 3.05 5.88
N GLY A 62 17.44 4.14 6.00
CA GLY A 62 17.94 5.48 6.31
C GLY A 62 18.39 5.67 7.76
N ILE A 63 18.17 4.69 8.65
CA ILE A 63 18.59 4.75 10.06
C ILE A 63 20.09 5.02 10.20
N VAL A 64 20.90 4.51 9.27
CA VAL A 64 22.37 4.71 9.25
C VAL A 64 22.75 6.19 9.08
N GLY A 65 21.86 7.02 8.54
CA GLY A 65 22.07 8.46 8.35
C GLY A 65 21.50 9.35 9.46
N LEU A 66 20.83 8.80 10.48
CA LEU A 66 20.23 9.59 11.56
C LEU A 66 21.32 10.16 12.50
N PRO A 67 21.19 11.42 12.97
CA PRO A 67 22.07 11.96 14.00
C PRO A 67 22.02 11.14 15.30
N PRO A 68 23.12 11.04 16.05
CA PRO A 68 23.11 10.41 17.37
C PRO A 68 22.09 11.07 18.30
N PRO A 69 21.44 10.31 19.20
CA PRO A 69 20.53 10.87 20.18
C PRO A 69 21.21 11.99 20.98
N GLY A 70 20.63 13.19 20.95
CA GLY A 70 21.13 14.35 21.72
C GLY A 70 21.90 15.42 20.93
N GLN A 71 21.99 15.32 19.60
CA GLN A 71 22.67 16.33 18.76
C GLN A 71 21.72 17.36 18.10
N PHE A 72 20.50 17.54 18.62
CA PHE A 72 19.51 18.47 18.06
C PHE A 72 19.60 19.90 18.62
N PHE A 73 20.79 20.37 19.01
CA PHE A 73 21.05 21.74 19.46
C PHE A 73 22.26 22.34 18.75
#